data_AF-A0A3M8SIT7-F1
#
_entry.id   AF-A0A3M8SIT7-F1
#
_cell.length_a   1.000
_cell.length_b   1.000
_cell.length_c   1.000
_cell.angle_alpha   90.00
_cell.angle_beta   90.00
_cell.angle_gamma   90.00
#
_symmetry.space_group_name_H-M   'P 1'
#
loop_
_entity.id
_entity.type
_entity.pdbx_description
1 polymer ?
#
loop_
_entity_poly.entity_id
_entity_poly.type
_entity_poly.pdbx_seq_one_letter_code
_entity_poly.pdbx_strand_id
1 'polypeptide(L)'
;MTTARVRRVDVPQVMPGGEDFGEPDYVSAFELTAPRARTPEQWARATFEGAPALSRWFLVRGWTLGLGLRLGPRTSPAHVLGWPLTDSGADSATLAARSRLVAARNVVVVDGARVVWVTSVRFHGPLGRVVWAVAAPVHHLAVPFLLGRASRRG
;
A
#
# COMPACT_ATOMS: atom_id res chain seq x y z
N MET A 1 11.42 3.99 24.58
CA MET A 1 11.22 3.59 23.17
C MET A 1 10.15 4.49 22.57
N THR A 2 10.55 5.49 21.78
CA THR A 2 9.60 6.41 21.14
C THR A 2 8.83 5.64 20.08
N THR A 3 7.52 5.48 20.26
CA THR A 3 6.64 4.85 19.27
C THR A 3 6.71 5.68 17.99
N ALA A 4 7.23 5.09 16.90
CA ALA A 4 7.18 5.73 15.59
C ALA A 4 5.70 5.97 15.24
N ARG A 5 5.27 7.24 15.30
CA ARG A 5 3.90 7.65 15.02
C ARG A 5 3.75 7.80 13.51
N VAL A 6 2.83 7.02 12.92
CA VAL A 6 2.47 7.23 11.51
C VAL A 6 1.57 8.46 11.43
N ARG A 7 1.88 9.37 10.51
CA ARG A 7 1.07 10.56 10.22
C ARG A 7 0.64 10.56 8.77
N ARG A 8 -0.52 11.13 8.49
CA ARG A 8 -0.90 11.45 7.11
C ARG A 8 -0.09 12.68 6.67
N VAL A 9 0.40 12.66 5.45
CA VAL A 9 1.17 13.75 4.84
C VAL A 9 0.60 14.08 3.47
N ASP A 10 1.03 15.21 2.91
CA ASP A 10 0.76 15.53 1.52
C ASP A 10 1.46 14.52 0.61
N VAL A 11 0.86 14.29 -0.55
CA VAL A 11 1.38 13.36 -1.55
C VAL A 11 2.71 13.92 -2.08
N PRO A 12 3.79 13.14 -2.09
CA PRO A 12 5.04 13.55 -2.72
C PRO A 12 4.79 13.97 -4.18
N GLN A 13 5.34 15.13 -4.57
CA GLN A 13 5.13 15.69 -5.91
C GLN A 13 5.74 14.82 -7.02
N VAL A 14 6.79 14.07 -6.68
CA VAL A 14 7.40 13.08 -7.56
C VAL A 14 7.07 11.70 -7.00
N MET A 15 6.19 11.00 -7.71
CA MET A 15 5.85 9.61 -7.39
C MET A 15 6.57 8.69 -8.37
N PRO A 16 7.52 7.86 -7.91
CA PRO A 16 8.04 6.79 -8.75
C PRO A 16 6.90 5.81 -9.07
N GLY A 17 6.75 5.44 -10.35
CA GLY A 17 5.72 4.52 -10.81
C GLY A 17 5.12 4.93 -12.16
N GLY A 18 5.23 4.01 -13.12
CA GLY A 18 5.16 4.27 -14.55
C GLY A 18 3.86 4.83 -15.13
N GLU A 19 4.02 5.33 -16.35
CA GLU A 19 3.05 6.09 -17.16
C GLU A 19 1.70 5.38 -17.36
N ASP A 20 1.65 4.07 -17.16
CA ASP A 20 0.54 3.20 -17.52
C ASP A 20 -0.66 3.22 -16.52
N PHE A 21 -0.53 3.89 -15.37
CA PHE A 21 -1.62 3.96 -14.36
C PHE A 21 -2.69 5.01 -14.70
N GLY A 22 -2.33 6.08 -15.42
CA GLY A 22 -3.15 7.27 -15.64
C GLY A 22 -3.34 8.12 -14.36
N GLU A 23 -4.10 9.21 -14.49
CA GLU A 23 -4.37 10.13 -13.38
C GLU A 23 -5.27 9.46 -12.31
N PRO A 24 -4.88 9.50 -11.02
CA PRO A 24 -5.68 8.93 -9.94
C PRO A 24 -6.82 9.85 -9.50
N ASP A 25 -8.02 9.29 -9.36
CA ASP A 25 -9.17 9.97 -8.74
C ASP A 25 -9.01 10.15 -7.22
N TYR A 26 -8.10 9.38 -6.60
CA TYR A 26 -7.82 9.43 -5.18
C TYR A 26 -6.35 9.15 -4.88
N VAL A 27 -5.78 9.91 -3.95
CA VAL A 27 -4.45 9.63 -3.41
C VAL A 27 -4.39 9.87 -1.89
N SER A 28 -3.65 9.04 -1.18
CA SER A 28 -3.30 9.22 0.23
C SER A 28 -1.84 8.89 0.48
N ALA A 29 -1.16 9.66 1.32
CA ALA A 29 0.21 9.37 1.77
C ALA A 29 0.28 9.28 3.31
N PHE A 30 0.98 8.26 3.79
CA PHE A 30 1.24 8.03 5.21
C PHE A 30 2.74 7.90 5.44
N GLU A 31 3.25 8.65 6.39
CA GLU A 31 4.67 8.71 6.70
C GLU A 31 4.95 8.23 8.11
N LEU A 32 6.08 7.56 8.28
CA LEU A 32 6.72 7.39 9.59
C LEU A 32 8.23 7.54 9.48
N THR A 33 8.86 7.86 10.62
CA THR A 33 10.30 7.78 10.79
C THR A 33 10.67 6.48 11.50
N ALA A 34 11.52 5.66 10.88
CA ALA A 34 12.03 4.42 11.46
C ALA A 34 13.54 4.34 11.27
N PRO A 35 14.31 4.04 12.34
CA PRO A 35 15.76 3.92 12.27
C PRO A 35 16.24 2.62 11.59
N ARG A 36 15.31 1.74 11.16
CA ARG A 36 15.64 0.44 10.60
C ARG A 36 15.94 0.55 9.11
N ALA A 37 17.14 0.12 8.72
CA ALA A 37 17.51 -0.08 7.33
C ALA A 37 16.70 -1.25 6.75
N ARG A 38 15.65 -0.93 6.01
CA ARG A 38 14.88 -1.87 5.18
C ARG A 38 14.75 -1.29 3.80
N THR A 39 14.82 -2.16 2.81
CA THR A 39 14.46 -1.77 1.45
C THR A 39 12.95 -1.42 1.39
N PRO A 40 12.52 -0.65 0.38
CA PRO A 40 11.11 -0.36 0.16
C PRO A 40 10.24 -1.62 0.05
N GLU A 41 10.72 -2.65 -0.64
CA GLU A 41 10.02 -3.94 -0.73
C GLU A 41 9.91 -4.63 0.64
N GLN A 42 10.96 -4.61 1.45
CA GLN A 42 10.92 -5.17 2.80
C GLN A 42 9.92 -4.43 3.69
N TRP A 43 9.78 -3.11 3.52
CA TRP A 43 8.71 -2.35 4.17
C TRP A 43 7.31 -2.77 3.71
N ALA A 44 7.13 -2.98 2.40
CA ALA A 44 5.87 -3.47 1.84
C ALA A 44 5.48 -4.84 2.43
N ARG A 45 6.43 -5.79 2.43
CA ARG A 45 6.26 -7.12 3.03
C ARG A 45 6.00 -7.06 4.53
N ALA A 46 6.79 -6.30 5.28
CA ALA A 46 6.60 -6.17 6.72
C ALA A 46 5.22 -5.58 7.08
N THR A 47 4.70 -4.67 6.25
CA THR A 47 3.40 -4.04 6.43
C THR A 47 2.25 -5.01 6.16
N PHE A 48 2.28 -5.74 5.05
CA PHE A 48 1.18 -6.63 4.67
C PHE A 48 1.37 -8.07 5.15
N GLU A 49 2.50 -8.70 4.86
CA GLU A 49 2.79 -10.10 5.20
C GLU A 49 3.11 -10.27 6.69
N GLY A 50 3.70 -9.24 7.32
CA GLY A 50 3.96 -9.20 8.77
C GLY A 50 2.73 -8.93 9.65
N ALA A 51 1.56 -8.70 9.03
CA ALA A 51 0.31 -8.47 9.74
C ALA A 51 -0.22 -9.76 10.42
N PRO A 52 -0.99 -9.63 11.53
CA PRO A 52 -1.66 -10.79 12.14
C PRO A 52 -2.47 -11.59 11.12
N ALA A 53 -2.55 -12.91 11.28
CA ALA A 53 -3.21 -13.80 10.32
C ALA A 53 -4.65 -13.36 10.02
N LEU A 54 -5.39 -12.96 11.06
CA LEU A 54 -6.75 -12.44 10.92
C LEU A 54 -6.79 -11.15 10.10
N SER A 55 -5.88 -10.20 10.36
CA SER A 55 -5.75 -8.97 9.57
C SER A 55 -5.45 -9.26 8.10
N ARG A 56 -4.51 -10.18 7.82
CA ARG A 56 -4.18 -10.60 6.45
C ARG A 56 -5.39 -11.19 5.73
N TRP A 57 -6.15 -12.03 6.42
CA TRP A 57 -7.39 -12.58 5.88
C TRP A 57 -8.39 -11.48 5.51
N PHE A 58 -8.65 -10.53 6.43
CA PHE A 58 -9.55 -9.41 6.17
C PHE A 58 -9.09 -8.53 5.01
N LEU A 59 -7.80 -8.17 4.95
CA LEU A 59 -7.23 -7.38 3.85
C LEU A 59 -7.46 -8.06 2.51
N VAL A 60 -7.10 -9.35 2.41
CA VAL A 60 -7.25 -10.11 1.17
C VAL A 60 -8.72 -10.21 0.75
N ARG A 61 -9.65 -10.41 1.68
CA ARG A 61 -11.08 -10.43 1.37
C ARG A 61 -11.58 -9.05 0.94
N GLY A 62 -11.15 -7.97 1.59
CA GLY A 62 -11.45 -6.60 1.18
C GLY A 62 -10.95 -6.29 -0.23
N TRP A 63 -9.72 -6.68 -0.56
CA TRP A 63 -9.14 -6.46 -1.89
C TRP A 63 -9.83 -7.29 -2.97
N THR A 64 -10.00 -8.59 -2.75
CA THR A 64 -10.54 -9.50 -3.77
C THR A 64 -12.05 -9.43 -3.92
N LEU A 65 -12.80 -9.39 -2.81
CA LEU A 65 -14.26 -9.33 -2.87
C LEU A 65 -14.82 -7.91 -2.85
N GLY A 66 -14.25 -7.02 -2.03
CA GLY A 66 -14.73 -5.65 -1.92
C GLY A 66 -14.36 -4.82 -3.14
N LEU A 67 -13.08 -4.82 -3.50
CA LEU A 67 -12.55 -4.02 -4.62
C LEU A 67 -12.50 -4.80 -5.95
N GLY A 68 -12.71 -6.12 -5.92
CA GLY A 68 -12.62 -6.98 -7.10
C GLY A 68 -11.21 -7.13 -7.65
N LEU A 69 -10.17 -6.75 -6.90
CA LEU A 69 -8.79 -6.70 -7.38
C LEU A 69 -8.30 -8.09 -7.79
N ARG A 70 -7.71 -8.16 -8.97
CA ARG A 70 -7.04 -9.36 -9.47
C ARG A 70 -5.66 -9.46 -8.82
N LEU A 71 -5.59 -10.22 -7.73
CA LEU A 71 -4.35 -10.56 -7.03
C LEU A 71 -3.75 -11.86 -7.58
N GLY A 72 -2.44 -12.01 -7.44
CA GLY A 72 -1.71 -13.21 -7.77
C GLY A 72 -1.44 -14.13 -6.57
N PRO A 73 -0.54 -15.12 -6.73
CA PRO A 73 -0.16 -16.04 -5.67
C PRO A 73 0.46 -15.32 -4.46
N ARG A 74 0.07 -15.72 -3.24
CA ARG A 74 0.48 -15.01 -2.01
C ARG A 74 1.87 -15.38 -1.50
N THR A 75 2.43 -16.49 -1.95
CA THR A 75 3.73 -17.02 -1.52
C THR A 75 4.82 -16.82 -2.56
N SER A 76 4.51 -16.17 -3.69
CA SER A 76 5.47 -15.90 -4.76
C SER A 76 6.37 -14.71 -4.39
N PRO A 77 7.69 -14.78 -4.63
CA PRO A 77 8.58 -13.62 -4.48
C PRO A 77 8.18 -12.42 -5.34
N ALA A 78 7.54 -12.64 -6.49
CA ALA A 78 7.07 -11.57 -7.37
C ALA A 78 5.80 -10.85 -6.83
N HIS A 79 5.31 -11.26 -5.64
CA HIS A 79 4.11 -10.70 -5.04
C HIS A 79 4.33 -10.37 -3.56
N VAL A 80 3.57 -9.39 -3.07
CA VAL A 80 3.48 -9.03 -1.66
C VAL A 80 2.05 -9.25 -1.18
N LEU A 81 1.82 -10.32 -0.41
CA LEU A 81 0.49 -10.77 0.01
C LEU A 81 -0.50 -10.90 -1.18
N GLY A 82 0.00 -11.28 -2.35
CA GLY A 82 -0.77 -11.42 -3.60
C GLY A 82 -0.84 -10.16 -4.46
N TRP A 83 -0.35 -9.00 -4.00
CA TRP A 83 -0.16 -7.85 -4.88
C TRP A 83 1.06 -8.07 -5.78
N PRO A 84 0.94 -7.95 -7.12
CA PRO A 84 2.10 -7.95 -8.00
C PRO A 84 3.08 -6.83 -7.63
N LEU A 85 4.36 -7.20 -7.48
CA LEU A 85 5.46 -6.25 -7.35
C LEU A 85 5.87 -5.81 -8.76
N THR A 86 5.37 -4.65 -9.20
CA THR A 86 5.56 -4.17 -10.58
C THR A 86 6.84 -3.37 -10.76
N ASP A 87 7.41 -2.88 -9.67
CA ASP A 87 8.70 -2.19 -9.64
C ASP A 87 9.35 -2.36 -8.27
N SER A 88 10.67 -2.51 -8.22
CA SER A 88 11.45 -2.64 -6.98
C SER A 88 12.85 -2.09 -7.21
N GLY A 89 13.17 -1.01 -6.52
CA GLY A 89 14.45 -0.31 -6.58
C GLY A 89 15.00 0.03 -5.20
N ALA A 90 16.11 0.77 -5.17
CA ALA A 90 16.77 1.16 -3.93
C ALA A 90 15.89 2.06 -3.05
N ASP A 91 15.20 3.02 -3.67
CA ASP A 91 14.46 4.07 -2.96
C ASP A 91 12.94 3.87 -3.00
N SER A 92 12.43 3.06 -3.96
CA SER A 92 11.01 2.78 -4.06
C SER A 92 10.65 1.34 -4.45
N ALA A 93 9.47 0.89 -4.03
CA ALA A 93 8.83 -0.33 -4.53
C ALA A 93 7.35 -0.07 -4.81
N THR A 94 6.84 -0.65 -5.90
CA THR A 94 5.47 -0.47 -6.36
C THR A 94 4.70 -1.78 -6.39
N LEU A 95 3.54 -1.78 -5.75
CA LEU A 95 2.55 -2.84 -5.78
C LEU A 95 1.31 -2.37 -6.54
N ALA A 96 0.94 -3.01 -7.64
CA ALA A 96 -0.19 -2.56 -8.46
C ALA A 96 -1.12 -3.71 -8.86
N ALA A 97 -2.42 -3.46 -8.76
CA ALA A 97 -3.46 -4.40 -9.16
C ALA A 97 -4.67 -3.64 -9.73
N ARG A 98 -5.47 -4.35 -10.54
CA ARG A 98 -6.65 -3.79 -11.22
C ARG A 98 -7.85 -4.72 -11.17
N SER A 99 -9.03 -4.12 -11.24
CA SER A 99 -10.33 -4.78 -11.36
C SER A 99 -11.22 -4.05 -12.38
N ARG A 100 -12.46 -4.51 -12.52
CA ARG A 100 -13.49 -3.78 -13.28
C ARG A 100 -13.97 -2.50 -12.56
N LEU A 101 -13.69 -2.36 -11.27
CA LEU A 101 -14.16 -1.25 -10.44
C LEU A 101 -13.07 -0.20 -10.21
N VAL A 102 -11.82 -0.64 -10.00
CA VAL A 102 -10.71 0.25 -9.67
C VAL A 102 -9.38 -0.27 -10.21
N ALA A 103 -8.44 0.65 -10.45
CA ALA A 103 -7.01 0.37 -10.49
C ALA A 103 -6.37 0.97 -9.23
N ALA A 104 -5.56 0.18 -8.54
CA ALA A 104 -4.93 0.58 -7.28
C ALA A 104 -3.42 0.36 -7.33
N ARG A 105 -2.68 1.34 -6.84
CA ARG A 105 -1.22 1.34 -6.77
C ARG A 105 -0.78 1.74 -5.37
N ASN A 106 0.09 0.95 -4.76
CA ASN A 106 0.78 1.28 -3.52
C ASN A 106 2.26 1.45 -3.81
N VAL A 107 2.80 2.62 -3.48
CA VAL A 107 4.22 2.93 -3.62
C VAL A 107 4.79 3.13 -2.23
N VAL A 108 5.83 2.37 -1.91
CA VAL A 108 6.63 2.60 -0.70
C VAL A 108 7.88 3.34 -1.12
N VAL A 109 8.12 4.50 -0.53
CA VAL A 109 9.33 5.32 -0.73
C VAL A 109 10.12 5.35 0.56
N VAL A 110 11.42 5.11 0.47
CA VAL A 110 12.36 5.15 1.60
C VAL A 110 13.44 6.18 1.31
N ASP A 111 13.61 7.12 2.21
CA ASP A 111 14.66 8.14 2.18
C ASP A 111 15.30 8.24 3.56
N GLY A 112 16.48 7.61 3.72
CA GLY A 112 17.13 7.44 5.01
C GLY A 112 16.21 6.75 6.03
N ALA A 113 15.83 7.47 7.09
CA ALA A 113 14.92 6.97 8.12
C ALA A 113 13.43 7.24 7.82
N ARG A 114 13.13 7.99 6.75
CA ARG A 114 11.77 8.35 6.36
C ARG A 114 11.19 7.26 5.48
N VAL A 115 9.98 6.81 5.80
CA VAL A 115 9.23 5.84 5.02
C VAL A 115 7.87 6.43 4.70
N VAL A 116 7.54 6.53 3.42
CA VAL A 116 6.27 7.06 2.94
C VAL A 116 5.53 5.95 2.18
N TRP A 117 4.32 5.65 2.61
CA TRP A 117 3.38 4.78 1.92
C TRP A 117 2.36 5.63 1.17
N VAL A 118 2.37 5.55 -0.15
CA VAL A 118 1.40 6.25 -1.01
C VAL A 118 0.46 5.25 -1.64
N THR A 119 -0.83 5.51 -1.53
CA THR A 119 -1.86 4.74 -2.23
C THR A 119 -2.57 5.64 -3.22
N SER A 120 -2.51 5.29 -4.49
CA SER A 120 -3.24 5.92 -5.58
C SER A 120 -4.34 4.99 -6.07
N VAL A 121 -5.52 5.52 -6.31
CA VAL A 121 -6.66 4.77 -6.84
C VAL A 121 -7.31 5.54 -7.97
N ARG A 122 -7.55 4.84 -9.07
CA ARG A 122 -8.34 5.28 -10.20
C ARG A 122 -9.64 4.49 -10.23
N PHE A 123 -10.75 5.17 -10.43
CA PHE A 123 -12.09 4.58 -10.46
C PHE A 123 -12.48 4.22 -11.89
N HIS A 124 -13.12 3.06 -12.04
CA HIS A 124 -13.74 2.66 -13.29
C HIS A 124 -15.25 2.87 -13.15
N GLY A 125 -15.70 4.03 -13.61
CA GLY A 125 -17.11 4.43 -13.55
C GLY A 125 -17.62 4.75 -12.12
N PRO A 126 -18.93 5.01 -11.98
CA PRO A 126 -19.52 5.49 -10.73
C PRO A 126 -19.50 4.43 -9.61
N LEU A 127 -19.63 3.15 -9.95
CA LEU A 127 -19.55 2.06 -8.98
C LEU A 127 -18.18 1.99 -8.30
N GLY A 128 -17.09 2.22 -9.04
CA GLY A 128 -15.73 2.28 -8.50
C GLY A 128 -15.59 3.36 -7.43
N ARG A 129 -16.16 4.55 -7.71
CA ARG A 129 -16.19 5.67 -6.74
C ARG A 129 -16.95 5.31 -5.47
N VAL A 130 -18.13 4.70 -5.59
CA VAL A 130 -18.95 4.31 -4.43
C VAL A 130 -18.24 3.27 -3.57
N VAL A 131 -17.70 2.22 -4.19
CA VAL A 131 -16.95 1.17 -3.49
C VAL A 131 -15.73 1.76 -2.77
N TRP A 132 -15.00 2.66 -3.43
CA TRP A 132 -13.86 3.31 -2.80
C TRP A 132 -14.25 4.26 -1.66
N ALA A 133 -15.38 4.96 -1.75
CA ALA A 133 -15.87 5.81 -0.66
C ALA A 133 -16.10 5.02 0.64
N VAL A 134 -16.50 3.75 0.54
CA VAL A 134 -16.63 2.83 1.68
C VAL A 134 -15.27 2.27 2.12
N ALA A 135 -14.38 1.96 1.18
CA ALA A 135 -13.07 1.39 1.48
C ALA A 135 -12.08 2.41 2.06
N ALA A 136 -12.17 3.68 1.68
CA ALA A 136 -11.21 4.72 2.04
C ALA A 136 -11.08 4.96 3.57
N PRO A 137 -12.16 5.00 4.37
CA PRO A 137 -12.06 5.08 5.83
C PRO A 137 -11.33 3.88 6.43
N VAL A 138 -11.63 2.66 5.95
CA VAL A 138 -10.94 1.43 6.41
C VAL A 138 -9.46 1.48 6.05
N HIS A 139 -9.14 1.94 4.83
CA HIS A 139 -7.78 2.15 4.36
C HIS A 139 -6.99 3.13 5.22
N HIS A 140 -7.62 4.26 5.61
CA HIS A 140 -7.04 5.28 6.49
C HIS A 140 -6.74 4.77 7.90
N LEU A 141 -7.38 3.69 8.34
CA LEU A 141 -7.06 3.03 9.61
C LEU A 141 -6.03 1.92 9.41
N ALA A 142 -6.23 1.08 8.41
CA ALA A 142 -5.46 -0.14 8.20
C ALA A 142 -4.00 0.15 7.84
N VAL A 143 -3.73 1.00 6.85
CA VAL A 143 -2.36 1.27 6.40
C VAL A 143 -1.49 1.87 7.50
N PRO A 144 -1.85 2.98 8.17
CA PRO A 144 -0.99 3.53 9.21
C PRO A 144 -0.84 2.59 10.42
N PHE A 145 -1.87 1.84 10.77
CA PHE A 145 -1.76 0.83 11.84
C PHE A 145 -0.73 -0.26 11.49
N LEU A 146 -0.82 -0.83 10.29
CA LEU A 146 0.05 -1.92 9.83
C LEU A 146 1.48 -1.45 9.61
N LEU A 147 1.64 -0.27 9.01
CA LEU A 147 2.95 0.34 8.78
C LEU A 147 3.64 0.69 10.12
N GLY A 148 2.90 1.24 11.08
CA GLY A 148 3.39 1.46 12.45
C GLY A 148 3.71 0.15 13.19
N ARG A 149 3.00 -0.94 12.90
CA ARG A 149 3.33 -2.26 13.45
C ARG A 149 4.62 -2.80 12.84
N ALA A 150 4.80 -2.67 11.54
CA ALA A 150 6.00 -3.08 10.84
C ALA A 150 7.23 -2.35 11.40
N SER A 151 7.11 -1.08 11.81
CA SER A 151 8.23 -0.35 12.42
C SER A 151 8.63 -0.86 13.80
N ARG A 152 7.73 -1.53 14.52
CA ARG A 152 8.01 -2.11 15.87
C ARG A 152 8.59 -3.51 15.79
N ARG A 153 8.12 -4.35 14.86
CA ARG A 153 8.62 -5.71 14.67
C ARG A 153 9.83 -5.69 13.76
N GLY A 154 11.01 -5.93 14.29
CA GLY A 154 12.23 -6.16 13.54
C GLY A 154 13.26 -6.82 14.43
#